data_AF-A0A659UL10-F1
#
_entry.id   AF-A0A659UL10-F1
#
_cell.length_a   1.000
_cell.length_b   1.000
_cell.length_c   1.000
_cell.angle_alpha   90.00
_cell.angle_beta   90.00
_cell.angle_gamma   90.00
#
_symmetry.space_group_name_H-M   'P 1'
#
loop_
_entity.id
_entity.type
_entity.pdbx_description
1 polymer ?
#
loop_
_entity_poly.entity_id
_entity_poly.type
_entity_poly.pdbx_seq_one_letter_code
_entity_poly.pdbx_strand_id
1 'polypeptide(L)'
;AGMTAHSAILQALYHREVTGEGTSIQVSLFDAVADWMNVPVLQHDYSGYHTARAGVKHPSLAPYGAYRCADGKDVIFSVQNDREWVNFCEKFLKQSGLTRAPGFADNMERLAHRAQLDEIIEQRFFELSCH
;
A
#
# COMPACT_ATOMS: atom_id res chain seq x y z
N ALA A 1 -14.44 15.04 2.45
CA ALA A 1 -15.62 15.92 2.31
C ALA A 1 -15.27 17.41 2.24
N GLY A 2 -14.47 17.96 3.18
CA GLY A 2 -14.07 19.38 3.12
C GLY A 2 -13.36 19.75 1.81
N MET A 3 -12.39 18.94 1.39
CA MET A 3 -11.72 19.12 0.09
C MET A 3 -12.69 19.02 -1.10
N THR A 4 -13.62 18.07 -1.06
CA THR A 4 -14.67 17.91 -2.08
C THR A 4 -15.57 19.14 -2.18
N ALA A 5 -16.01 19.69 -1.04
CA ALA A 5 -16.81 20.90 -0.98
C ALA A 5 -16.05 22.13 -1.47
N HIS A 6 -14.79 22.27 -1.07
CA HIS A 6 -13.92 23.35 -1.55
C HIS A 6 -13.79 23.32 -3.08
N SER A 7 -13.50 22.16 -3.68
CA SER A 7 -13.43 22.02 -5.14
C SER A 7 -14.77 22.34 -5.82
N ALA A 8 -15.89 21.87 -5.26
CA ALA A 8 -17.22 22.16 -5.80
C ALA A 8 -17.57 23.67 -5.74
N ILE A 9 -17.17 24.37 -4.69
CA ILE A 9 -17.36 25.83 -4.56
C ILE A 9 -16.54 26.56 -5.62
N LEU A 10 -15.27 26.18 -5.83
CA LEU A 10 -14.44 26.77 -6.87
C LEU A 10 -15.04 26.56 -8.27
N GLN A 11 -15.55 25.36 -8.54
CA GLN A 11 -16.24 25.06 -9.81
C GLN A 11 -17.52 25.87 -9.98
N ALA A 12 -18.32 26.06 -8.92
CA ALA A 12 -19.52 26.89 -8.95
C ALA A 12 -19.20 28.37 -9.18
N LEU A 13 -18.13 28.88 -8.58
CA LEU A 13 -17.66 30.25 -8.80
C LEU A 13 -17.17 30.46 -10.24
N TYR A 14 -16.42 29.49 -10.77
CA TYR A 14 -15.99 29.51 -12.16
C TYR A 14 -17.18 29.44 -13.13
N HIS A 15 -18.16 28.57 -12.85
CA HIS A 15 -19.40 28.50 -13.64
C HIS A 15 -20.12 29.86 -13.65
N ARG A 16 -20.28 30.49 -12.48
CA ARG A 16 -20.90 31.80 -12.35
C ARG A 16 -20.15 32.89 -13.12
N GLU A 17 -18.82 32.84 -13.20
CA GLU A 17 -18.05 33.80 -13.99
C GLU A 17 -18.36 33.69 -15.49
N VAL A 18 -18.59 32.47 -15.98
CA VAL A 18 -18.87 32.22 -17.40
C VAL A 18 -20.33 32.50 -17.76
N THR A 19 -21.27 32.14 -16.87
CA THR A 19 -22.72 32.17 -17.18
C THR A 19 -23.47 33.32 -16.52
N GLY A 20 -22.91 33.92 -15.47
CA GLY A 20 -23.61 34.86 -14.59
C GLY A 20 -24.53 34.20 -13.56
N GLU A 21 -24.69 32.88 -13.59
CA GLU A 21 -25.65 32.15 -12.76
C GLU A 21 -24.98 31.39 -11.60
N GLY A 22 -25.62 31.42 -10.43
CA GLY A 22 -25.21 30.59 -9.29
C GLY A 22 -25.72 29.15 -9.41
N THR A 23 -25.17 28.25 -8.59
CA THR A 23 -25.64 26.85 -8.51
C THR A 23 -25.67 26.35 -7.08
N SER A 24 -26.50 25.35 -6.81
CA SER A 24 -26.57 24.65 -5.53
C SER A 24 -25.52 23.54 -5.47
N ILE A 25 -24.82 23.40 -4.34
CA ILE A 25 -23.83 22.35 -4.11
C ILE A 25 -24.33 21.41 -3.02
N GLN A 26 -24.25 20.10 -3.27
CA GLN A 26 -24.50 19.06 -2.27
C GLN A 26 -23.24 18.21 -2.12
N VAL A 27 -22.81 18.00 -0.89
CA VAL A 27 -21.66 17.14 -0.56
C VAL A 27 -22.04 16.18 0.55
N SER A 28 -21.82 14.90 0.29
CA SER A 28 -22.01 13.82 1.26
C SER A 28 -20.69 13.49 1.95
N LEU A 29 -20.70 13.35 3.27
CA LEU A 29 -19.55 12.81 4.01
C LEU A 29 -19.25 11.38 3.56
N PHE A 30 -20.29 10.60 3.28
CA PHE A 30 -20.18 9.22 2.87
C PHE A 30 -19.54 9.10 1.49
N ASP A 31 -20.03 9.84 0.49
CA ASP A 31 -19.52 9.76 -0.89
C ASP A 31 -18.04 10.15 -0.93
N ALA A 32 -17.66 11.15 -0.14
CA ALA A 32 -16.27 11.61 -0.07
C ALA A 32 -15.32 10.58 0.57
N VAL A 33 -15.80 9.70 1.44
CA VAL A 33 -15.00 8.60 2.00
C VAL A 33 -15.08 7.36 1.10
N ALA A 34 -16.23 7.10 0.48
CA ALA A 34 -16.43 6.01 -0.46
C ALA A 34 -15.50 6.13 -1.67
N ASP A 35 -15.21 7.35 -2.15
CA ASP A 35 -14.23 7.59 -3.21
C ASP A 35 -12.81 7.09 -2.85
N TRP A 36 -12.44 7.07 -1.57
CA TRP A 36 -11.14 6.52 -1.16
C TRP A 36 -11.11 4.99 -1.14
N MET A 37 -12.28 4.36 -1.27
CA MET A 37 -12.43 2.90 -1.29
C MET A 37 -12.28 2.29 -2.68
N ASN A 38 -11.95 3.08 -3.71
CA ASN A 38 -11.82 2.61 -5.09
C ASN A 38 -10.98 1.32 -5.21
N VAL A 39 -9.79 1.27 -4.62
CA VAL A 39 -8.92 0.06 -4.68
C VAL A 39 -9.52 -1.13 -3.92
N PRO A 40 -9.92 -1.02 -2.63
CA PRO A 40 -10.61 -2.08 -1.91
C PRO A 40 -11.87 -2.63 -2.60
N VAL A 41 -12.68 -1.76 -3.19
CA VAL A 41 -13.91 -2.14 -3.92
C VAL A 41 -13.56 -2.94 -5.16
N LEU A 42 -12.61 -2.46 -5.97
CA LEU A 42 -12.16 -3.18 -7.16
C LEU A 42 -11.56 -4.55 -6.81
N GLN A 43 -10.79 -4.63 -5.72
CA GLN A 43 -10.27 -5.92 -5.24
C GLN A 43 -11.39 -6.87 -4.84
N HIS A 44 -12.36 -6.41 -4.06
CA HIS A 44 -13.51 -7.20 -3.67
C HIS A 44 -14.29 -7.74 -4.88
N ASP A 45 -14.60 -6.86 -5.84
CA ASP A 45 -15.48 -7.19 -6.95
C ASP A 45 -14.82 -8.08 -8.02
N TYR A 46 -13.50 -7.92 -8.26
CA TYR A 46 -12.83 -8.53 -9.40
C TYR A 46 -11.78 -9.58 -9.08
N SER A 47 -11.32 -9.71 -7.82
CA SER A 47 -10.25 -10.64 -7.47
C SER A 47 -10.65 -11.76 -6.51
N GLY A 48 -11.87 -11.73 -5.97
CA GLY A 48 -12.27 -12.60 -4.86
C GLY A 48 -11.44 -12.39 -3.59
N TYR A 49 -10.61 -11.34 -3.55
CA TYR A 49 -9.75 -11.02 -2.43
C TYR A 49 -10.59 -10.38 -1.32
N HIS A 50 -10.66 -11.07 -0.19
CA HIS A 50 -11.28 -10.52 1.00
C HIS A 50 -10.37 -9.46 1.63
N THR A 51 -10.78 -8.21 1.52
CA THR A 51 -10.09 -7.08 2.14
C THR A 51 -10.11 -7.20 3.66
N ALA A 52 -9.01 -7.68 4.22
CA ALA A 52 -8.80 -7.77 5.66
C ALA A 52 -8.07 -6.52 6.19
N ARG A 53 -8.20 -6.27 7.50
CA ARG A 53 -7.39 -5.24 8.17
C ARG A 53 -5.93 -5.72 8.23
N ALA A 54 -5.10 -5.25 7.31
CA ALA A 54 -3.71 -5.67 7.17
C ALA A 54 -2.70 -4.77 7.91
N GLY A 55 -3.17 -3.76 8.66
CA GLY A 55 -2.31 -2.74 9.26
C GLY A 55 -1.56 -1.96 8.18
N VAL A 56 -0.24 -1.85 8.31
CA VAL A 56 0.64 -1.17 7.35
C VAL A 56 1.10 -2.06 6.19
N LYS A 57 0.66 -3.32 6.14
CA LYS A 57 1.07 -4.26 5.09
C LYS A 57 0.29 -4.00 3.81
N HIS A 58 1.00 -3.91 2.67
CA HIS A 58 0.34 -3.73 1.37
C HIS A 58 -0.40 -5.02 0.97
N PRO A 59 -1.65 -4.99 0.49
CA PRO A 59 -2.43 -6.20 0.23
C PRO A 59 -1.91 -7.02 -0.96
N SER A 60 -1.23 -6.37 -1.91
CA SER A 60 -0.86 -6.98 -3.20
C SER A 60 0.65 -7.02 -3.46
N LEU A 61 1.49 -6.66 -2.49
CA LEU A 61 2.94 -6.69 -2.63
C LEU A 61 3.61 -7.32 -1.40
N ALA A 62 4.61 -8.16 -1.61
CA ALA A 62 5.43 -8.72 -0.55
C ALA A 62 6.91 -8.79 -0.98
N PRO A 63 7.86 -8.33 -0.14
CA PRO A 63 7.65 -7.65 1.15
C PRO A 63 7.20 -6.18 1.01
N TYR A 64 6.24 -5.77 1.85
CA TYR A 64 5.79 -4.38 1.99
C TYR A 64 5.07 -4.22 3.33
N GLY A 65 5.71 -3.57 4.30
CA GLY A 65 5.17 -3.38 5.65
C GLY A 65 6.18 -2.81 6.64
N ALA A 66 5.85 -2.87 7.93
CA ALA A 66 6.76 -2.55 9.02
C ALA A 66 7.57 -3.79 9.41
N TYR A 67 8.88 -3.59 9.64
CA TYR A 67 9.80 -4.60 10.16
C TYR A 67 10.54 -4.04 11.37
N ARG A 68 10.61 -4.84 12.44
CA ARG A 68 11.18 -4.45 13.73
C ARG A 68 12.71 -4.59 13.73
N CYS A 69 13.40 -3.52 14.10
CA CYS A 69 14.84 -3.49 14.29
C CYS A 69 15.25 -3.89 15.72
N ALA A 70 16.55 -4.15 15.92
CA ALA A 70 17.14 -4.58 17.20
C ALA A 70 16.92 -3.58 18.35
N ASP A 71 16.85 -2.29 18.02
CA ASP A 71 16.65 -1.19 18.98
C ASP A 71 15.17 -0.95 19.34
N GLY A 72 14.27 -1.83 18.90
CA GLY A 72 12.85 -1.76 19.23
C GLY A 72 12.03 -0.85 18.32
N LYS A 73 12.64 -0.19 17.33
CA LYS A 73 11.94 0.68 16.37
C LYS A 73 11.49 -0.10 15.13
N ASP A 74 10.41 0.37 14.51
CA ASP A 74 9.89 -0.17 13.26
C ASP A 74 10.36 0.66 12.06
N VAL A 75 10.76 -0.01 10.99
CA VAL A 75 11.05 0.61 9.69
C VAL A 75 10.02 0.14 8.67
N ILE A 76 9.46 1.09 7.92
CA ILE A 76 8.63 0.77 6.76
C ILE A 76 9.53 0.44 5.58
N PHE A 77 9.43 -0.78 5.08
CA PHE A 77 10.21 -1.26 3.95
C PHE A 77 9.31 -1.91 2.91
N SER A 78 9.64 -1.70 1.65
CA SER A 78 8.92 -2.28 0.52
C SER A 78 9.83 -2.66 -0.63
N VAL A 79 9.42 -3.72 -1.32
CA VAL A 79 9.94 -4.15 -2.61
C VAL A 79 8.77 -4.13 -3.58
N GLN A 80 8.91 -3.36 -4.65
CA GLN A 80 7.82 -3.10 -5.59
C GLN A 80 7.97 -3.86 -6.91
N ASN A 81 9.15 -4.40 -7.20
CA ASN A 81 9.43 -5.13 -8.43
C ASN A 81 10.51 -6.21 -8.24
N ASP A 82 10.63 -7.11 -9.22
CA ASP A 82 11.55 -8.24 -9.12
C ASP A 82 13.03 -7.84 -9.15
N ARG A 83 13.36 -6.70 -9.75
CA ARG A 83 14.74 -6.17 -9.72
C ARG A 83 15.13 -5.74 -8.30
N GLU A 84 14.23 -5.08 -7.59
CA GLU A 84 14.41 -4.75 -6.18
C GLU A 84 14.46 -6.02 -5.32
N TRP A 85 13.61 -7.01 -5.62
CA TRP A 85 13.61 -8.30 -4.91
C TRP A 85 14.97 -9.00 -5.00
N VAL A 86 15.53 -9.11 -6.21
CA VAL A 86 16.86 -9.70 -6.42
C VAL A 86 17.93 -8.93 -5.63
N ASN A 87 17.96 -7.61 -5.78
CA ASN A 87 18.92 -6.77 -5.04
C ASN A 87 18.77 -6.90 -3.53
N PHE A 88 17.53 -6.97 -3.02
CA PHE A 88 17.24 -7.10 -1.60
C PHE A 88 17.75 -8.44 -1.06
N CYS A 89 17.45 -9.54 -1.75
CA CYS A 89 17.94 -10.87 -1.38
C CYS A 89 19.46 -10.95 -1.38
N GLU A 90 20.11 -10.46 -2.45
CA GLU A 90 21.56 -10.53 -2.61
C GLU A 90 22.31 -9.60 -1.66
N LYS A 91 21.88 -8.33 -1.58
CA LYS A 91 22.66 -7.28 -0.92
C LYS A 91 22.29 -7.10 0.54
N PHE A 92 21.00 -7.18 0.89
CA PHE A 92 20.53 -6.94 2.25
C PHE A 92 20.38 -8.24 3.04
N LEU A 93 19.58 -9.19 2.54
CA LEU A 93 19.36 -10.49 3.21
C LEU A 93 20.59 -11.40 3.16
N LYS A 94 21.51 -11.17 2.21
CA LYS A 94 22.67 -12.05 1.95
C LYS A 94 22.27 -13.50 1.62
N GLN A 95 21.09 -13.68 1.03
CA GLN A 95 20.50 -14.96 0.65
C GLN A 95 20.09 -14.93 -0.83
N SER A 96 21.06 -14.91 -1.74
CA SER A 96 20.79 -14.83 -3.19
C SER A 96 19.92 -15.99 -3.71
N GLY A 97 20.02 -17.18 -3.10
CA GLY A 97 19.20 -18.35 -3.44
C GLY A 97 17.69 -18.14 -3.24
N LEU A 98 17.28 -17.19 -2.38
CA LEU A 98 15.89 -16.90 -2.11
C LEU A 98 15.16 -16.34 -3.34
N THR A 99 15.88 -15.71 -4.26
CA THR A 99 15.33 -15.11 -5.48
C THR A 99 14.62 -16.10 -6.41
N ARG A 100 14.98 -17.39 -6.33
CA ARG A 100 14.41 -18.47 -7.16
C ARG A 100 13.89 -19.63 -6.32
N ALA A 101 13.86 -19.48 -5.01
CA ALA A 101 13.35 -20.50 -4.12
C ALA A 101 11.84 -20.65 -4.35
N PRO A 102 11.31 -21.90 -4.41
CA PRO A 102 9.87 -22.13 -4.49
C PRO A 102 9.15 -21.39 -3.36
N GLY A 103 8.13 -20.60 -3.70
CA GLY A 103 7.38 -19.80 -2.73
C GLY A 103 7.85 -18.36 -2.62
N PHE A 104 8.99 -17.99 -3.24
CA PHE A 104 9.52 -16.62 -3.21
C PHE A 104 9.97 -16.08 -4.57
N ALA A 105 9.79 -16.85 -5.65
CA ALA A 105 10.34 -16.52 -6.96
C ALA A 105 9.67 -15.27 -7.57
N ASP A 106 8.37 -15.12 -7.38
CA ASP A 106 7.60 -13.97 -7.83
C ASP A 106 6.71 -13.39 -6.72
N ASN A 107 6.07 -12.25 -7.01
CA ASN A 107 5.26 -11.55 -6.03
C ASN A 107 4.04 -12.36 -5.56
N MET A 108 3.41 -13.15 -6.44
CA MET A 108 2.23 -13.95 -6.09
C MET A 108 2.62 -15.09 -5.15
N GLU A 109 3.75 -15.75 -5.42
CA GLU A 109 4.30 -16.75 -4.52
C GLU A 109 4.66 -16.13 -3.16
N ARG A 110 5.35 -14.97 -3.16
CA ARG A 110 5.71 -14.24 -1.94
C ARG A 110 4.49 -13.82 -1.12
N LEU A 111 3.40 -13.44 -1.77
CA LEU A 111 2.13 -13.13 -1.10
C LEU A 111 1.52 -14.37 -0.45
N ALA A 112 1.51 -15.51 -1.14
CA ALA A 112 1.00 -16.76 -0.61
C ALA A 112 1.82 -17.28 0.58
N HIS A 113 3.13 -16.98 0.62
CA HIS A 113 4.06 -17.38 1.68
C HIS A 113 4.48 -16.20 2.58
N ARG A 114 3.65 -15.15 2.66
CA ARG A 114 4.01 -13.90 3.34
C ARG A 114 4.48 -14.09 4.78
N ALA A 115 3.83 -14.97 5.55
CA ALA A 115 4.20 -15.18 6.95
C ALA A 115 5.66 -15.68 7.07
N GLN A 116 6.04 -16.66 6.24
CA GLN A 116 7.39 -17.20 6.20
C GLN A 116 8.40 -16.16 5.68
N LEU A 117 8.00 -15.39 4.66
CA LEU A 117 8.83 -14.31 4.13
C LEU A 117 9.09 -13.23 5.18
N ASP A 118 8.04 -12.82 5.91
CA ASP A 118 8.15 -11.80 6.95
C ASP A 118 9.08 -12.27 8.07
N GLU A 119 9.01 -13.54 8.50
CA GLU A 119 9.95 -14.11 9.50
C GLU A 119 11.42 -14.01 9.05
N ILE A 120 11.73 -14.37 7.80
CA ILE A 120 13.08 -14.29 7.24
C ILE A 120 13.59 -12.84 7.26
N ILE A 121 12.73 -11.90 6.88
CA ILE A 121 13.07 -10.49 6.80
C ILE A 121 13.22 -9.90 8.20
N GLU A 122 12.29 -10.19 9.11
CA GLU A 122 12.34 -9.73 10.51
C GLU A 122 13.64 -10.19 11.18
N GLN A 123 14.07 -11.43 10.99
CA GLN A 123 15.36 -11.91 11.50
C GLN A 123 16.52 -11.02 11.06
N ARG A 124 16.55 -10.64 9.78
CA ARG A 124 17.62 -9.77 9.25
C ARG A 124 17.54 -8.34 9.80
N PHE A 125 16.34 -7.77 9.92
CA PHE A 125 16.17 -6.45 10.51
C PHE A 125 16.52 -6.43 12.01
N PHE A 126 16.28 -7.54 12.72
CA PHE A 126 16.59 -7.68 14.14
C PHE A 126 18.10 -7.72 14.44
N GLU A 127 18.95 -7.84 13.42
CA GLU A 127 20.40 -7.71 13.54
C GLU A 127 20.88 -6.24 13.43
N LEU A 128 19.99 -5.31 13.06
CA LEU A 128 20.32 -3.93 12.75
C LEU A 128 19.67 -2.98 13.76
N SER A 129 20.38 -1.90 14.10
CA SER A 129 19.78 -0.76 14.82
C SER A 129 19.32 0.30 13.83
N CYS A 130 18.13 0.86 14.06
CA CYS A 130 17.50 1.82 13.17
C CYS A 130 17.51 3.19 13.87
N HIS A 131 18.69 3.82 13.91
CA HIS A 131 18.89 5.11 14.58
C HIS A 131 17.95 6.20 14.07
#